data_AF-Q5DAY0-F1
#
_entry.id   AF-Q5DAY0-F1
#
_cell.length_a   1.000
_cell.length_b   1.000
_cell.length_c   1.000
_cell.angle_alpha   90.00
_cell.angle_beta   90.00
_cell.angle_gamma   90.00
#
_symmetry.space_group_name_H-M   'P 1'
#
loop_
_entity.id
_entity.type
_entity.pdbx_description
1 polymer ?
#
loop_
_entity_poly.entity_id
_entity_poly.type
_entity_poly.pdbx_seq_one_letter_code
_entity_poly.pdbx_strand_id
1 'polypeptide(L)'
;MFTDIFNWRPLGHLINGRILVMHGGLFERDNVTLDEIKKVSRNRQPDEGTIMCELLWSDPMEAEGRAHSKRGVGCQFGPDITESFCKQNGLDYIIRSHEVKDEGYEVAHNGRCITVFSAPNYCDTMHNRGAFITLKGSEKPGEMLPKFTSFKEVPHPDVRPMAYVNPLLSMFM
;
A
#
# COMPACT_ATOMS: atom_id res chain seq x y z
N MET A 1 -14.99 13.58 15.13
CA MET A 1 -15.24 14.26 13.83
C MET A 1 -14.37 13.71 12.71
N PHE A 2 -13.06 13.99 12.63
CA PHE A 2 -12.24 13.47 11.51
C PHE A 2 -12.10 11.94 11.51
N THR A 3 -11.94 11.31 12.68
CA THR A 3 -11.91 9.85 12.82
C THR A 3 -13.14 9.18 12.23
N ASP A 4 -14.33 9.77 12.44
CA ASP A 4 -15.59 9.24 11.92
C ASP A 4 -15.60 9.27 10.38
N ILE A 5 -15.05 10.33 9.78
CA ILE A 5 -14.90 10.43 8.31
C ILE A 5 -13.91 9.38 7.80
N PHE A 6 -12.80 9.16 8.51
CA PHE A 6 -11.80 8.16 8.11
C PHE A 6 -12.35 6.74 8.10
N ASN A 7 -13.23 6.39 9.04
CA ASN A 7 -13.90 5.09 9.07
C ASN A 7 -14.75 4.81 7.80
N TRP A 8 -15.17 5.85 7.07
CA TRP A 8 -15.96 5.68 5.85
C TRP A 8 -15.15 5.52 4.57
N ARG A 9 -13.83 5.80 4.60
CA ARG A 9 -12.97 5.70 3.42
C ARG A 9 -12.96 4.27 2.86
N PRO A 10 -13.03 4.10 1.53
CA PRO A 10 -12.84 2.79 0.91
C PRO A 10 -11.46 2.20 1.27
N LEU A 11 -11.40 0.87 1.43
CA LEU A 11 -10.17 0.15 1.77
C LEU A 11 -9.28 -0.13 0.55
N GLY A 12 -9.85 -0.05 -0.64
CA GLY A 12 -9.14 -0.25 -1.90
C GLY A 12 -10.00 0.10 -3.11
N HIS A 13 -9.38 0.08 -4.29
CA HIS A 13 -10.01 0.39 -5.57
C HIS A 13 -9.65 -0.68 -6.59
N LEU A 14 -10.61 -1.07 -7.42
CA LEU A 14 -10.41 -2.03 -8.50
C LEU A 14 -10.58 -1.32 -9.84
N ILE A 15 -9.50 -1.24 -10.61
CA ILE A 15 -9.47 -0.54 -11.91
C ILE A 15 -9.68 -1.56 -13.03
N ASN A 16 -10.73 -1.35 -13.84
CA ASN A 16 -11.19 -2.22 -14.92
C ASN A 16 -11.26 -3.72 -14.56
N GLY A 17 -11.45 -4.05 -13.28
CA GLY A 17 -11.45 -5.46 -12.83
C GLY A 17 -10.09 -6.15 -12.86
N ARG A 18 -8.98 -5.44 -13.13
CA ARG A 18 -7.65 -6.04 -13.36
C ARG A 18 -6.57 -5.57 -12.39
N ILE A 19 -6.66 -4.34 -11.87
CA ILE A 19 -5.63 -3.79 -10.98
C ILE A 19 -6.28 -3.45 -9.64
N LEU A 20 -5.83 -4.11 -8.58
CA LEU A 20 -6.27 -3.81 -7.21
C LEU A 20 -5.30 -2.81 -6.57
N VAL A 21 -5.84 -1.73 -6.03
CA VAL A 21 -5.09 -0.68 -5.32
C VAL A 21 -5.49 -0.67 -3.86
N MET A 22 -4.53 -0.82 -2.94
CA MET A 22 -4.73 -0.70 -1.49
C MET A 22 -3.58 0.10 -0.84
N HIS A 23 -3.64 0.38 0.45
CA HIS A 23 -2.54 1.07 1.13
C HIS A 23 -1.41 0.11 1.53
N GLY A 24 -1.76 -0.89 2.34
CA GLY A 24 -0.90 -1.94 2.87
C GLY A 24 -0.68 -3.03 1.84
N GLY A 25 -1.31 -4.19 1.96
CA GLY A 25 -1.05 -5.27 1.01
C GLY A 25 -2.01 -6.45 1.12
N LEU A 26 -1.46 -7.65 0.96
CA LEU A 26 -2.22 -8.90 0.93
C LEU A 26 -2.33 -9.52 2.34
N PHE A 27 -2.88 -10.74 2.36
CA PHE A 27 -3.51 -11.33 3.53
C PHE A 27 -2.69 -12.49 4.11
N GLU A 28 -2.80 -12.71 5.42
CA GLU A 28 -2.16 -13.83 6.11
C GLU A 28 -2.77 -15.18 5.71
N ARG A 29 -4.07 -15.20 5.38
CA ARG A 29 -4.73 -16.39 4.86
C ARG A 29 -4.73 -16.46 3.34
N ASP A 30 -4.73 -17.68 2.83
CA ASP A 30 -4.96 -17.94 1.42
C ASP A 30 -6.43 -17.75 1.01
N ASN A 31 -6.63 -17.68 -0.30
CA ASN A 31 -7.94 -17.72 -0.94
C ASN A 31 -8.87 -16.53 -0.67
N VAL A 32 -8.36 -15.40 -0.17
CA VAL A 32 -9.16 -14.16 -0.05
C VAL A 32 -9.64 -13.70 -1.42
N THR A 33 -10.93 -13.42 -1.53
CA THR A 33 -11.56 -12.97 -2.77
C THR A 33 -11.87 -11.47 -2.77
N LEU A 34 -12.02 -10.88 -3.96
CA LEU A 34 -12.51 -9.51 -4.12
C LEU A 34 -13.91 -9.30 -3.51
N ASP A 35 -14.76 -10.33 -3.51
CA ASP A 35 -16.10 -10.26 -2.90
C ASP A 35 -16.03 -10.18 -1.36
N GLU A 36 -15.09 -10.91 -0.74
CA GLU A 36 -14.85 -10.80 0.70
C GLU A 36 -14.32 -9.42 1.09
N ILE A 37 -13.42 -8.84 0.30
CA ILE A 37 -12.95 -7.46 0.49
C ILE A 37 -14.12 -6.47 0.41
N LYS A 38 -15.01 -6.63 -0.57
CA LYS A 38 -16.18 -5.77 -0.76
C LYS A 38 -17.18 -5.82 0.40
N LYS A 39 -17.27 -6.98 1.07
CA LYS A 39 -18.19 -7.23 2.20
C LYS A 39 -17.65 -6.76 3.56
N VAL A 40 -16.40 -6.29 3.65
CA VAL A 40 -15.82 -5.80 4.89
C VAL A 40 -16.64 -4.61 5.45
N SER A 41 -17.14 -4.77 6.69
CA SER A 41 -17.73 -3.67 7.44
C SER A 41 -16.63 -2.74 7.93
N ARG A 42 -16.37 -1.68 7.15
CA ARG A 42 -15.22 -0.78 7.35
C ARG A 42 -15.46 0.40 8.30
N ASN A 43 -16.72 0.70 8.66
CA ASN A 43 -17.05 1.85 9.51
C ASN A 43 -16.71 1.59 10.99
N ARG A 44 -15.41 1.41 11.27
CA ARG A 44 -14.84 1.04 12.57
C ARG A 44 -13.32 1.24 12.53
N GLN A 45 -12.67 1.09 13.68
CA GLN A 45 -11.21 0.94 13.73
C GLN A 45 -10.78 -0.45 13.23
N PRO A 46 -9.59 -0.60 12.61
CA PRO A 46 -9.09 -1.88 12.14
C PRO A 46 -8.68 -2.78 13.32
N ASP A 47 -9.15 -4.03 13.34
CA ASP A 47 -8.70 -5.04 14.32
C ASP A 47 -7.63 -5.94 13.69
N GLU A 48 -6.65 -6.35 14.48
CA GLU A 48 -5.61 -7.30 14.07
C GLU A 48 -6.20 -8.62 13.56
N GLY A 49 -5.51 -9.25 12.60
CA GLY A 49 -5.95 -10.51 11.98
C GLY A 49 -7.18 -10.38 11.05
N THR A 50 -7.62 -9.16 10.74
CA THR A 50 -8.73 -8.93 9.80
C THR A 50 -8.24 -8.47 8.43
N ILE A 51 -9.03 -8.78 7.38
CA ILE A 51 -8.84 -8.26 6.01
C ILE A 51 -8.66 -6.74 6.00
N MET A 52 -9.39 -6.02 6.86
CA MET A 52 -9.27 -4.57 6.98
C MET A 52 -7.88 -4.14 7.46
N CYS A 53 -7.34 -4.83 8.47
CA CYS A 53 -6.01 -4.54 9.00
C CYS A 53 -4.92 -4.87 7.98
N GLU A 54 -5.00 -6.03 7.32
CA GLU A 54 -4.00 -6.47 6.34
C GLU A 54 -3.95 -5.57 5.09
N LEU A 55 -5.11 -5.09 4.61
CA LEU A 55 -5.19 -4.08 3.53
C LEU A 55 -4.52 -2.75 3.88
N LEU A 56 -4.31 -2.48 5.16
CA LEU A 56 -3.71 -1.23 5.67
C LEU A 56 -2.26 -1.40 6.11
N TRP A 57 -1.85 -2.61 6.54
CA TRP A 57 -0.58 -2.80 7.26
C TRP A 57 0.37 -3.84 6.69
N SER A 58 -0.07 -4.76 5.82
CA SER A 58 0.80 -5.81 5.30
C SER A 58 1.83 -5.27 4.29
N ASP A 59 3.01 -5.87 4.25
CA ASP A 59 4.13 -5.50 3.37
C ASP A 59 4.61 -6.67 2.50
N PRO A 60 5.10 -6.41 1.27
CA PRO A 60 5.77 -7.45 0.49
C PRO A 60 7.11 -7.88 1.12
N MET A 61 7.56 -9.09 0.79
CA MET A 61 8.91 -9.56 1.11
C MET A 61 9.50 -10.36 -0.06
N GLU A 62 10.83 -10.41 -0.15
CA GLU A 62 11.51 -11.08 -1.27
C GLU A 62 11.36 -12.60 -1.25
N ALA A 63 11.36 -13.21 -0.06
CA ALA A 63 11.23 -14.65 0.10
C ALA A 63 9.80 -15.13 -0.16
N GLU A 64 9.65 -16.38 -0.61
CA GLU A 64 8.35 -17.02 -0.74
C GLU A 64 7.68 -17.26 0.63
N GLY A 65 6.34 -17.39 0.61
CA GLY A 65 5.52 -17.68 1.76
C GLY A 65 5.08 -16.42 2.52
N ARG A 66 5.02 -16.53 3.84
CA ARG A 66 4.59 -15.46 4.75
C ARG A 66 5.50 -15.36 5.96
N ALA A 67 5.62 -14.16 6.51
CA ALA A 67 6.32 -13.94 7.77
C ALA A 67 5.56 -12.94 8.65
N HIS A 68 5.90 -12.89 9.93
CA HIS A 68 5.38 -11.87 10.83
C HIS A 68 5.81 -10.48 10.37
N SER A 69 4.89 -9.51 10.44
CA SER A 69 5.19 -8.13 10.10
C SER A 69 6.26 -7.54 11.01
N LYS A 70 7.24 -6.86 10.42
CA LYS A 70 8.24 -6.06 11.14
C LYS A 70 7.60 -4.89 11.93
N ARG A 71 6.34 -4.56 11.63
CA ARG A 71 5.56 -3.52 12.30
C ARG A 71 4.82 -4.02 13.54
N GLY A 72 4.84 -5.32 13.81
CA GLY A 72 4.05 -5.96 14.86
C GLY A 72 2.55 -6.10 14.54
N VAL A 73 2.11 -5.66 13.36
CA VAL A 73 0.72 -5.74 12.88
C VAL A 73 0.68 -6.02 11.37
N GLY A 74 -0.30 -6.83 10.94
CA GLY A 74 -0.36 -7.37 9.57
C GLY A 74 0.64 -8.50 9.34
N CYS A 75 0.89 -8.84 8.08
CA CYS A 75 1.87 -9.87 7.70
C CYS A 75 2.86 -9.36 6.64
N GLN A 76 3.94 -10.10 6.46
CA GLN A 76 4.73 -10.02 5.24
C GLN A 76 4.32 -11.14 4.28
N PHE A 77 4.23 -10.84 2.99
CA PHE A 77 3.81 -11.80 1.96
C PHE A 77 4.79 -11.85 0.79
N GLY A 78 5.08 -13.07 0.33
CA GLY A 78 6.03 -13.33 -0.74
C GLY A 78 5.44 -13.18 -2.16
N PRO A 79 6.30 -13.41 -3.18
CA PRO A 79 5.90 -13.37 -4.58
C PRO A 79 4.88 -14.45 -4.95
N ASP A 80 4.98 -15.64 -4.38
CA ASP A 80 4.05 -16.76 -4.54
C ASP A 80 2.62 -16.40 -4.08
N ILE A 81 2.50 -15.69 -2.95
CA ILE A 81 1.23 -15.23 -2.41
C ILE A 81 0.59 -14.19 -3.33
N THR A 82 1.41 -13.27 -3.86
CA THR A 82 0.94 -12.25 -4.81
C THR A 82 0.47 -12.88 -6.12
N GLU A 83 1.24 -13.82 -6.64
CA GLU A 83 0.91 -14.56 -7.86
C GLU A 83 -0.41 -15.32 -7.69
N SER A 84 -0.55 -16.09 -6.59
CA SER A 84 -1.74 -16.87 -6.29
C SER A 84 -2.99 -15.97 -6.18
N PHE A 85 -2.91 -14.88 -5.40
CA PHE A 85 -4.01 -13.94 -5.24
C PHE A 85 -4.42 -13.29 -6.57
N CYS A 86 -3.45 -12.83 -7.37
CA CYS A 86 -3.74 -12.22 -8.66
C CYS A 86 -4.40 -13.22 -9.62
N LYS A 87 -3.86 -14.45 -9.70
CA LYS A 87 -4.41 -15.51 -10.56
C LYS A 87 -5.83 -15.87 -10.16
N GLN A 88 -6.09 -16.08 -8.87
CA GLN A 88 -7.41 -16.43 -8.36
C GLN A 88 -8.46 -15.36 -8.67
N ASN A 89 -8.08 -14.09 -8.55
CA ASN A 89 -9.00 -12.96 -8.70
C ASN A 89 -8.99 -12.33 -10.11
N GLY A 90 -8.27 -12.93 -11.06
CA GLY A 90 -8.19 -12.43 -12.44
C GLY A 90 -7.50 -11.06 -12.57
N LEU A 91 -6.57 -10.74 -11.67
CA LEU A 91 -5.82 -9.49 -11.64
C LEU A 91 -4.51 -9.61 -12.42
N ASP A 92 -4.09 -8.50 -13.02
CA ASP A 92 -2.77 -8.37 -13.64
C ASP A 92 -1.69 -8.13 -12.58
N TYR A 93 -1.94 -7.22 -11.64
CA TYR A 93 -1.05 -6.87 -10.53
C TYR A 93 -1.77 -6.04 -9.47
N ILE A 94 -1.10 -5.82 -8.34
CA ILE A 94 -1.54 -4.92 -7.26
C ILE A 94 -0.66 -3.66 -7.21
N ILE A 95 -1.27 -2.54 -6.82
CA ILE A 95 -0.56 -1.30 -6.47
C ILE A 95 -0.79 -1.01 -4.99
N ARG A 96 0.29 -0.70 -4.29
CA ARG A 96 0.29 -0.35 -2.88
C ARG A 96 1.23 0.80 -2.55
N SER A 97 1.23 1.26 -1.30
CA SER A 97 2.07 2.37 -0.84
C SER A 97 2.85 1.98 0.42
N HIS A 98 2.49 2.54 1.60
CA HIS A 98 2.96 2.23 2.96
C HIS A 98 4.48 2.29 3.27
N GLU A 99 5.35 1.93 2.34
CA GLU A 99 6.80 1.92 2.49
C GLU A 99 7.45 3.05 1.67
N VAL A 100 8.39 3.76 2.28
CA VAL A 100 9.23 4.74 1.61
C VAL A 100 10.14 4.01 0.61
N LYS A 101 10.32 4.57 -0.59
CA LYS A 101 11.22 4.06 -1.62
C LYS A 101 12.05 5.21 -2.19
N ASP A 102 13.32 4.95 -2.47
CA ASP A 102 14.30 5.96 -2.88
C ASP A 102 13.85 6.74 -4.13
N GLU A 103 13.36 6.04 -5.16
CA GLU A 103 12.85 6.66 -6.39
C GLU A 103 11.35 7.01 -6.33
N GLY A 104 10.73 6.87 -5.15
CA GLY A 104 9.30 7.03 -4.91
C GLY A 104 8.46 5.84 -5.37
N TYR A 105 9.07 4.79 -5.94
CA TYR A 105 8.36 3.56 -6.32
C TYR A 105 9.30 2.35 -6.32
N GLU A 106 8.72 1.16 -6.34
CA GLU A 106 9.42 -0.11 -6.52
C GLU A 106 8.50 -1.11 -7.23
N VAL A 107 9.09 -1.96 -8.08
CA VAL A 107 8.39 -3.05 -8.75
C VAL A 107 8.94 -4.37 -8.22
N ALA A 108 8.12 -5.06 -7.43
CA ALA A 108 8.46 -6.33 -6.79
C ALA A 108 7.63 -7.49 -7.35
N HIS A 109 7.94 -8.70 -6.89
CA HIS A 109 7.18 -9.92 -7.17
C HIS A 109 6.92 -10.14 -8.66
N ASN A 110 7.98 -10.10 -9.46
CA ASN A 110 7.92 -10.31 -10.92
C ASN A 110 6.95 -9.35 -11.64
N GLY A 111 6.84 -8.10 -11.15
CA GLY A 111 5.97 -7.08 -11.72
C GLY A 111 4.54 -7.08 -11.17
N ARG A 112 4.20 -7.99 -10.24
CA ARG A 112 2.84 -8.12 -9.72
C ARG A 112 2.57 -7.36 -8.44
N CYS A 113 3.59 -6.87 -7.74
CA CYS A 113 3.41 -6.02 -6.57
C CYS A 113 4.18 -4.71 -6.76
N ILE A 114 3.46 -3.60 -6.88
CA ILE A 114 4.06 -2.28 -7.12
C ILE A 114 3.87 -1.40 -5.91
N THR A 115 4.95 -0.86 -5.37
CA THR A 115 4.92 0.17 -4.34
C THR A 115 5.04 1.55 -4.98
N VAL A 116 4.18 2.50 -4.61
CA VAL A 116 4.30 3.92 -4.96
C VAL A 116 4.16 4.80 -3.71
N PHE A 117 5.06 5.77 -3.57
CA PHE A 117 5.17 6.64 -2.42
C PHE A 117 5.33 8.09 -2.88
N SER A 118 4.46 8.98 -2.41
CA SER A 118 4.31 10.33 -2.97
C SER A 118 4.75 11.45 -2.02
N ALA A 119 5.47 11.15 -0.94
CA ALA A 119 6.08 12.14 -0.05
C ALA A 119 7.60 12.21 -0.30
N PRO A 120 8.09 13.12 -1.18
CA PRO A 120 9.52 13.32 -1.35
C PRO A 120 10.15 13.90 -0.08
N ASN A 121 11.43 13.58 0.15
CA ASN A 121 12.18 13.94 1.35
C ASN A 121 11.38 13.67 2.63
N TYR A 122 10.92 12.43 2.80
CA TYR A 122 10.02 12.05 3.88
C TYR A 122 10.57 12.48 5.24
N CYS A 123 9.73 13.18 6.01
CA CYS A 123 10.08 13.77 7.31
C CYS A 123 11.35 14.64 7.30
N ASP A 124 11.63 15.30 6.18
CA ASP A 124 12.77 16.20 5.96
C ASP A 124 14.17 15.56 6.12
N THR A 125 14.24 14.22 6.19
CA THR A 125 15.49 13.50 6.51
C THR A 125 15.81 12.36 5.55
N MET A 126 14.81 11.77 4.89
CA MET A 126 15.03 10.55 4.10
C MET A 126 15.62 10.82 2.72
N HIS A 127 15.53 12.05 2.19
CA HIS A 127 16.05 12.43 0.87
C HIS A 127 15.54 11.60 -0.32
N ASN A 128 14.48 10.81 -0.12
CA ASN A 128 13.84 10.04 -1.17
C ASN A 128 13.09 10.94 -2.16
N ARG A 129 12.88 10.47 -3.38
CA ARG A 129 11.95 11.07 -4.33
C ARG A 129 10.51 10.66 -3.99
N GLY A 130 9.55 11.46 -4.43
CA GLY A 130 8.15 11.05 -4.51
C GLY A 130 7.86 10.52 -5.91
N ALA A 131 6.83 9.70 -6.07
CA ALA A 131 6.33 9.32 -7.38
C ALA A 131 4.80 9.20 -7.41
N PHE A 132 4.25 9.22 -8.62
CA PHE A 132 2.87 8.84 -8.92
C PHE A 132 2.83 7.95 -10.17
N ILE A 133 1.73 7.18 -10.32
CA ILE A 133 1.51 6.27 -11.44
C ILE A 133 0.41 6.85 -12.34
N THR A 134 0.67 6.89 -13.65
CA THR A 134 -0.36 7.11 -14.67
C THR A 134 -0.70 5.80 -15.34
N LEU A 135 -1.98 5.45 -15.37
CA LEU A 135 -2.51 4.29 -16.09
C LEU A 135 -3.30 4.75 -17.31
N LYS A 136 -3.14 4.04 -18.44
CA LYS A 136 -4.00 4.18 -19.61
C LYS A 136 -4.96 3.00 -19.62
N GLY A 137 -6.27 3.28 -19.63
CA GLY A 137 -7.29 2.23 -19.63
C GLY A 137 -7.23 1.35 -20.87
N SER A 138 -7.37 0.05 -20.68
CA SER A 138 -7.57 -0.96 -21.72
C SER A 138 -8.51 -2.03 -21.18
N GLU A 139 -9.28 -2.64 -22.09
CA GLU A 139 -10.11 -3.81 -21.79
C GLU A 139 -9.32 -5.12 -21.95
N LYS A 140 -8.12 -5.06 -22.54
CA LYS A 140 -7.29 -6.24 -22.78
C LYS A 140 -6.41 -6.55 -21.55
N PRO A 141 -6.39 -7.82 -21.09
CA PRO A 141 -5.47 -8.28 -20.05
C PRO A 141 -4.02 -7.85 -20.27
N GLY A 142 -3.38 -7.30 -19.23
CA GLY A 142 -1.96 -6.97 -19.23
C GLY A 142 -1.56 -5.71 -20.01
N GLU A 143 -2.49 -4.99 -20.64
CA GLU A 143 -2.16 -3.78 -21.41
C GLU A 143 -2.15 -2.48 -20.57
N MET A 144 -2.76 -2.49 -19.39
CA MET A 144 -2.74 -1.34 -18.48
C MET A 144 -1.40 -1.27 -17.73
N LEU A 145 -0.32 -0.92 -18.43
CA LEU A 145 1.02 -0.85 -17.85
C LEU A 145 1.21 0.41 -16.98
N PRO A 146 1.90 0.31 -15.83
CA PRO A 146 2.16 1.45 -14.95
C PRO A 146 3.21 2.39 -15.58
N LYS A 147 2.86 3.67 -15.73
CA LYS A 147 3.84 4.73 -16.06
C LYS A 147 4.18 5.52 -14.81
N PHE A 148 5.39 5.33 -14.31
CA PHE A 148 5.92 6.07 -13.15
C PHE A 148 6.37 7.48 -13.53
N THR A 149 6.11 8.44 -12.67
CA THR A 149 6.68 9.80 -12.75
C THR A 149 7.18 10.20 -11.37
N SER A 150 8.49 10.28 -11.22
CA SER A 150 9.13 10.67 -9.96
C SER A 150 9.41 12.18 -9.90
N PHE A 151 9.29 12.77 -8.72
CA PHE A 151 9.46 14.19 -8.45
C PHE A 151 10.24 14.41 -7.15
N LYS A 152 10.78 15.63 -6.98
CA LYS A 152 11.50 16.05 -5.77
C LYS A 152 10.63 16.91 -4.87
N GLU A 153 11.08 17.05 -3.65
CA GLU A 153 10.57 17.99 -2.65
C GLU A 153 10.65 19.42 -3.14
N VAL A 154 9.83 20.27 -2.54
CA VAL A 154 9.81 21.72 -2.75
C VAL A 154 9.93 22.41 -1.40
N PRO A 155 10.39 23.67 -1.35
CA PRO A 155 10.45 24.41 -0.10
C PRO A 155 9.07 24.51 0.57
N HIS A 156 9.04 24.38 1.90
CA HIS A 156 7.86 24.59 2.73
C HIS A 156 8.20 25.51 3.93
N PRO A 157 7.20 26.08 4.64
CA PRO A 157 7.43 26.89 5.82
C PRO A 157 8.23 26.15 6.91
N ASP A 158 8.90 26.91 7.76
CA ASP A 158 9.71 26.40 8.87
C ASP A 158 8.84 25.86 10.02
N VAL A 159 8.22 24.70 9.77
CA VAL A 159 7.50 23.90 10.76
C VAL A 159 8.06 22.50 10.68
N ARG A 160 8.73 22.07 11.74
CA ARG A 160 9.37 20.75 11.80
C ARG A 160 8.33 19.63 11.67
N PRO A 161 8.67 18.50 11.01
CA PRO A 161 7.87 17.30 11.05
C PRO A 161 7.53 16.93 12.50
N MET A 162 6.32 16.42 12.70
CA MET A 162 5.84 15.96 14.01
C MET A 162 5.76 17.03 15.11
N ALA A 163 5.76 18.34 14.79
CA ALA A 163 5.66 19.42 15.78
C ALA A 163 4.44 19.35 16.74
N TYR A 164 3.41 18.59 16.39
CA TYR A 164 2.16 18.45 17.16
C TYR A 164 1.93 17.06 17.76
N VAL A 165 2.91 16.15 17.68
CA VAL A 165 2.74 14.81 18.25
C VAL A 165 3.00 14.80 19.75
N ASN A 166 2.68 13.67 20.40
CA ASN A 166 3.00 13.50 21.82
C ASN A 166 4.51 13.72 22.05
N PRO A 167 4.90 14.59 23.00
CA PRO A 167 6.31 14.89 23.29
C PRO A 167 7.18 13.65 23.54
N LEU A 168 6.59 12.57 24.07
CA LEU A 168 7.31 11.32 24.28
C LEU A 168 7.80 10.70 22.97
N LEU A 169 7.01 10.78 21.89
CA LEU A 169 7.42 10.30 20.57
C LEU A 169 8.42 11.25 19.89
N SER A 170 8.33 12.56 20.13
CA SER A 170 9.26 13.51 19.51
C SER A 170 10.68 13.42 20.06
N MET A 171 10.91 12.74 21.19
CA MET A 171 12.24 12.55 21.77
C MET A 171 13.03 11.39 21.13
N PHE A 172 12.37 10.50 20.38
CA PHE A 172 12.98 9.32 19.76
C PHE A 172 13.20 9.46 18.24
N MET A 173 12.98 10.66 17.70
CA MET A 173 13.14 11.02 16.29
C MET A 173 14.02 12.26 16.16
#